data_AF-C4IZJ5-F1
#
_entry.id   AF-C4IZJ5-F1
#
_cell.length_a   1.000
_cell.length_b   1.000
_cell.length_c   1.000
_cell.angle_alpha   90.00
_cell.angle_beta   90.00
_cell.angle_gamma   90.00
#
_symmetry.space_group_name_H-M   'P 1'
#
loop_
_entity.id
_entity.type
_entity.pdbx_description
1 polymer ?
#
loop_
_entity_poly.entity_id
_entity_poly.type
_entity_poly.pdbx_seq_one_letter_code
_entity_poly.pdbx_strand_id
1 'polypeptide(L)'
;MMELRLNSSLHTMYKLFLSAVEYLPFSSDNVSKACFEEIIERVLSRSRQTKPTKYDGDFSDVAHQHHLQSLQKAMVIQWLCFTPPSSIPDFQMISWKLLIRALTHSNTLFREFSLISMRRVPELPAGPHKLLAILAEPLKQKENLISREDPEVSDNLPEFEDWHEYYSLDATYRSWLKIEMMNAAVSPEMLSAEEKGQAVAAAKETLNLACSLLRRDGRPWLYAVESSPFESPDVIFLELHASAMLCLPSGECMLPDATSCTALTSALYSTVSEDDVLHRLLKVDVQVSSRDPCCIEVALRCLAAEGDGYGLHEANDGGLLAAVMAAGFKGELSRFQPGVSMAISRLDAWYSDRSGSVESTAAYIIRGLCRRCCLPETILRSMQACIALSAAGDDLDYSLDKCDELVELVGSAESGMMHLFSQQQLQEFLIFEREYLICTMEFEEDRLPCDG
;
A
#
# COMPACT_ATOMS: atom_id res chain seq x y z
N MET A 1 -10.97 22.83 -15.35
CA MET A 1 -12.22 23.02 -14.58
C MET A 1 -12.42 21.91 -13.56
N MET A 2 -12.49 20.64 -13.96
CA MET A 2 -12.68 19.50 -13.02
C MET A 2 -11.58 19.41 -11.95
N GLU A 3 -10.30 19.53 -12.33
CA GLU A 3 -9.15 19.51 -11.40
C GLU A 3 -9.24 20.57 -10.28
N LEU A 4 -9.76 21.76 -10.60
CA LEU A 4 -9.87 22.89 -9.66
C LEU A 4 -11.09 22.77 -8.73
N ARG A 5 -11.96 21.79 -8.98
CA ARG A 5 -13.27 21.65 -8.32
C ARG A 5 -13.37 20.39 -7.46
N LEU A 6 -12.25 19.72 -7.18
CA LEU A 6 -12.19 18.53 -6.31
C LEU A 6 -12.81 18.78 -4.93
N ASN A 7 -12.66 19.98 -4.37
CA ASN A 7 -13.23 20.36 -3.07
C ASN A 7 -14.64 20.96 -3.16
N SER A 8 -15.28 20.93 -4.33
CA SER A 8 -16.64 21.48 -4.49
C SER A 8 -17.69 20.50 -3.94
N SER A 9 -18.92 21.00 -3.72
CA SER A 9 -20.03 20.12 -3.35
C SER A 9 -20.31 19.07 -4.42
N LEU A 10 -20.78 17.90 -4.00
CA LEU A 10 -21.16 16.81 -4.91
C LEU A 10 -22.13 17.26 -6.00
N HIS A 11 -23.10 18.11 -5.64
CA HIS A 11 -24.05 18.71 -6.60
C HIS A 11 -23.35 19.53 -7.70
N THR A 12 -22.35 20.31 -7.33
CA THR A 12 -21.59 21.13 -8.28
C THR A 12 -20.75 20.25 -9.21
N MET A 13 -20.07 19.24 -8.64
CA MET A 13 -19.30 18.28 -9.41
C MET A 13 -20.20 17.50 -10.37
N TYR A 14 -21.34 17.01 -9.91
CA TYR A 14 -22.29 16.26 -10.75
C TYR A 14 -22.81 17.11 -11.91
N LYS A 15 -23.13 18.39 -11.69
CA LYS A 15 -23.50 19.30 -12.79
C LYS A 15 -22.41 19.46 -13.85
N LEU A 16 -21.15 19.56 -13.43
CA LEU A 16 -20.01 19.64 -14.34
C LEU A 16 -19.81 18.34 -15.11
N PHE A 17 -19.95 17.20 -14.43
CA PHE A 17 -19.91 15.88 -15.06
C PHE A 17 -21.03 15.74 -16.11
N LEU A 18 -22.28 16.06 -15.77
CA LEU A 18 -23.40 16.02 -16.69
C LEU A 18 -23.15 16.88 -17.92
N SER A 19 -22.73 18.13 -17.72
CA SER A 19 -22.40 19.03 -18.83
C SER A 19 -21.25 18.52 -19.70
N ALA A 20 -20.36 17.69 -19.17
CA ALA A 20 -19.28 17.11 -19.97
C ALA A 20 -19.78 15.93 -20.79
N VAL A 21 -20.55 15.01 -20.18
CA VAL A 21 -21.03 13.79 -20.84
C VAL A 21 -22.17 14.08 -21.84
N GLU A 22 -22.97 15.14 -21.63
CA GLU A 22 -24.02 15.54 -22.57
C GLU A 22 -23.49 16.21 -23.84
N TYR A 23 -22.38 16.94 -23.74
CA TYR A 23 -21.88 17.79 -24.84
C TYR A 23 -20.62 17.25 -25.52
N LEU A 24 -19.93 16.28 -24.92
CA LEU A 24 -18.75 15.64 -25.50
C LEU A 24 -19.05 14.18 -25.79
N PRO A 25 -18.52 13.62 -26.91
CA PRO A 25 -18.51 12.18 -27.08
C PRO A 25 -17.68 11.54 -25.95
N PHE A 26 -18.08 10.34 -25.52
CA PHE A 26 -17.34 9.63 -24.49
C PHE A 26 -15.90 9.32 -24.96
N SER A 27 -15.78 8.65 -26.11
CA SER A 27 -14.53 8.34 -26.81
C SER A 27 -14.58 8.92 -28.24
N SER A 28 -13.43 9.22 -28.85
CA SER A 28 -13.38 9.70 -30.24
C SER A 28 -12.29 9.00 -31.07
N ASP A 29 -12.66 8.51 -32.25
CA ASP A 29 -11.71 7.99 -33.25
C ASP A 29 -10.96 9.11 -33.99
N ASN A 30 -11.37 10.37 -33.80
CA ASN A 30 -10.78 11.51 -34.46
C ASN A 30 -9.93 12.32 -33.47
N VAL A 31 -8.61 12.20 -33.60
CA VAL A 31 -7.58 12.84 -32.77
C VAL A 31 -7.74 14.36 -32.65
N SER A 32 -8.46 15.01 -33.57
CA SER A 32 -8.71 16.46 -33.52
C SER A 32 -9.90 16.89 -32.65
N LYS A 33 -10.70 15.96 -32.12
CA LYS A 33 -11.90 16.25 -31.32
C LYS A 33 -11.70 15.83 -29.87
N ALA A 34 -11.82 16.79 -28.95
CA ALA A 34 -11.78 16.49 -27.53
C ALA A 34 -12.94 15.56 -27.14
N CYS A 35 -12.64 14.53 -26.34
CA CYS A 35 -13.62 13.61 -25.78
C CYS A 35 -13.54 13.59 -24.25
N PHE A 36 -14.58 13.06 -23.61
CA PHE A 36 -14.66 12.97 -22.15
C PHE A 36 -13.57 12.06 -21.57
N GLU A 37 -13.30 10.93 -22.23
CA GLU A 37 -12.27 9.97 -21.86
C GLU A 37 -10.89 10.62 -21.76
N GLU A 38 -10.46 11.39 -22.76
CA GLU A 38 -9.20 12.14 -22.72
C GLU A 38 -9.12 13.16 -21.57
N ILE A 39 -10.24 13.83 -21.25
CA ILE A 39 -10.28 14.79 -20.15
C ILE A 39 -10.09 14.06 -18.83
N ILE A 40 -10.78 12.94 -18.64
CA ILE A 40 -10.66 12.10 -17.45
C ILE A 40 -9.25 11.55 -17.31
N GLU A 41 -8.65 10.99 -18.36
CA GLU A 41 -7.27 10.47 -18.30
C GLU A 41 -6.27 11.56 -17.89
N ARG A 42 -6.44 12.79 -18.39
CA ARG A 42 -5.61 13.93 -17.96
C ARG A 42 -5.83 14.29 -16.49
N VAL A 43 -7.08 14.28 -16.03
CA VAL A 43 -7.43 14.55 -14.62
C VAL A 43 -6.81 13.50 -13.69
N LEU A 44 -6.90 12.22 -14.05
CA LEU A 44 -6.32 11.09 -13.29
C LEU A 44 -4.79 11.10 -13.32
N SER A 45 -4.18 11.36 -14.49
CA SER A 45 -2.73 11.46 -14.61
C SER A 45 -2.17 12.63 -13.75
N ARG A 46 -2.85 13.78 -13.77
CA ARG A 46 -2.44 14.96 -13.01
C ARG A 46 -2.71 14.85 -11.51
N SER A 47 -3.74 14.12 -11.08
CA SER A 47 -4.02 13.94 -9.65
C SER A 47 -2.86 13.25 -8.92
N ARG A 48 -2.16 12.35 -9.61
CA ARG A 48 -1.01 11.62 -9.08
C ARG A 48 0.30 12.41 -9.06
N GLN A 49 0.37 13.54 -9.76
CA GLN A 49 1.58 14.37 -9.78
C GLN A 49 1.75 15.11 -8.45
N THR A 50 2.97 15.13 -7.94
CA THR A 50 3.36 15.92 -6.76
C THR A 50 3.10 17.39 -7.05
N LYS A 51 2.28 18.03 -6.23
CA LYS A 51 1.95 19.44 -6.38
C LYS A 51 3.03 20.28 -5.71
N PRO A 52 3.51 21.36 -6.35
CA PRO A 52 4.43 22.29 -5.69
C PRO A 52 3.69 22.96 -4.55
N THR A 53 4.11 22.68 -3.31
CA THR A 53 3.51 23.30 -2.14
C THR A 53 4.25 24.60 -1.83
N LYS A 54 3.52 25.68 -1.54
CA LYS A 54 4.13 26.89 -0.98
C LYS A 54 4.36 26.64 0.50
N TYR A 55 5.57 26.26 0.86
CA TYR A 55 5.98 26.16 2.26
C TYR A 55 6.21 27.58 2.80
N ASP A 56 5.50 27.96 3.87
CA ASP A 56 5.58 29.30 4.48
C ASP A 56 6.86 29.48 5.33
N GLY A 57 7.99 28.97 4.83
CA GLY A 57 9.31 29.02 5.47
C GLY A 57 9.50 28.04 6.64
N ASP A 58 8.41 27.57 7.26
CA ASP A 58 8.42 26.51 8.27
C ASP A 58 8.11 25.16 7.61
N PHE A 59 9.09 24.25 7.63
CA PHE A 59 9.02 22.91 7.04
C PHE A 59 8.43 21.86 8.01
N SER A 60 7.98 22.27 9.20
CA SER A 60 7.36 21.38 10.18
C SER A 60 6.05 20.73 9.70
N ASP A 61 5.32 21.36 8.79
CA ASP A 61 4.02 20.89 8.27
C ASP A 61 4.12 20.01 7.00
N VAL A 62 5.33 19.79 6.46
CA VAL A 62 5.53 19.10 5.17
C VAL A 62 4.92 17.70 5.16
N ALA A 63 5.14 16.92 6.23
CA ALA A 63 4.61 15.57 6.36
C ALA A 63 3.07 15.55 6.40
N HIS A 64 2.46 16.50 7.09
CA HIS A 64 1.00 16.62 7.16
C HIS A 64 0.40 17.05 5.82
N GLN A 65 1.03 18.01 5.14
CA GLN A 65 0.60 18.44 3.80
C GLN A 65 0.64 17.30 2.79
N HIS A 66 1.66 16.44 2.86
CA HIS A 66 1.75 15.26 2.02
C HIS A 66 0.63 14.24 2.32
N HIS A 67 0.27 14.04 3.59
CA HIS A 67 -0.91 13.24 3.94
C HIS A 67 -2.22 13.83 3.37
N LEU A 68 -2.35 15.17 3.36
CA LEU A 68 -3.49 15.84 2.71
C LEU A 68 -3.50 15.62 1.19
N GLN A 69 -2.32 15.49 0.54
CA GLN A 69 -2.26 15.16 -0.88
C GLN A 69 -2.85 13.77 -1.17
N SER A 70 -2.63 12.78 -0.31
CA SER A 70 -3.27 11.45 -0.43
C SER A 70 -4.80 11.53 -0.40
N LEU A 71 -5.36 12.39 0.45
CA LEU A 71 -6.80 12.65 0.46
C LEU A 71 -7.27 13.28 -0.86
N GLN A 72 -6.54 14.27 -1.38
CA GLN A 72 -6.86 14.91 -2.66
C GLN A 72 -6.79 13.94 -3.84
N LYS A 73 -5.82 13.01 -3.83
CA LYS A 73 -5.71 11.93 -4.80
C LYS A 73 -6.95 11.05 -4.78
N ALA A 74 -7.38 10.60 -3.61
CA ALA A 74 -8.58 9.78 -3.45
C ALA A 74 -9.85 10.49 -3.98
N MET A 75 -9.98 11.80 -3.75
CA MET A 75 -11.15 12.57 -4.17
C MET A 75 -11.33 12.65 -5.70
N VAL A 76 -10.28 12.42 -6.51
CA VAL A 76 -10.40 12.45 -7.97
C VAL A 76 -11.33 11.35 -8.49
N ILE A 77 -11.40 10.22 -7.79
CA ILE A 77 -12.20 9.05 -8.19
C ILE A 77 -13.69 9.37 -8.19
N GLN A 78 -14.12 10.39 -7.44
CA GLN A 78 -15.51 10.86 -7.44
C GLN A 78 -16.03 11.21 -8.84
N TRP A 79 -15.16 11.66 -9.76
CA TRP A 79 -15.55 11.95 -11.14
C TRP A 79 -15.95 10.70 -11.94
N LEU A 80 -15.38 9.55 -11.59
CA LEU A 80 -15.64 8.26 -12.24
C LEU A 80 -16.84 7.54 -11.62
N CYS A 81 -17.20 7.90 -10.38
CA CYS A 81 -18.29 7.26 -9.64
C CYS A 81 -19.66 7.91 -9.88
N PHE A 82 -19.77 8.88 -10.79
CA PHE A 82 -21.06 9.45 -11.16
C PHE A 82 -21.78 8.57 -12.18
N THR A 83 -23.05 8.25 -11.90
CA THR A 83 -23.91 7.52 -12.82
C THR A 83 -24.43 8.48 -13.91
N PRO A 84 -24.18 8.23 -15.20
CA PRO A 84 -24.78 8.98 -16.29
C PRO A 84 -26.32 8.77 -16.31
N PRO A 85 -27.13 9.80 -16.61
CA PRO A 85 -28.56 9.66 -16.79
C PRO A 85 -28.91 8.68 -17.91
N SER A 86 -30.00 7.93 -17.75
CA SER A 86 -30.51 6.99 -18.76
C SER A 86 -30.95 7.65 -20.07
N SER A 87 -31.10 8.99 -20.09
CA SER A 87 -31.35 9.77 -21.30
C SER A 87 -30.14 9.94 -22.21
N ILE A 88 -28.93 9.63 -21.72
CA ILE A 88 -27.70 9.70 -22.52
C ILE A 88 -27.58 8.41 -23.36
N PRO A 89 -27.29 8.50 -24.67
CA PRO A 89 -27.01 7.32 -25.49
C PRO A 89 -25.88 6.48 -24.90
N ASP A 90 -26.01 5.16 -24.94
CA ASP A 90 -25.02 4.20 -24.43
C ASP A 90 -24.64 4.39 -22.95
N PHE A 91 -25.52 4.96 -22.12
CA PHE A 91 -25.24 5.23 -20.70
C PHE A 91 -24.74 4.01 -19.93
N GLN A 92 -25.19 2.80 -20.26
CA GLN A 92 -24.72 1.55 -19.64
C GLN A 92 -23.25 1.28 -19.97
N MET A 93 -22.86 1.40 -21.25
CA MET A 93 -21.46 1.26 -21.68
C MET A 93 -20.57 2.36 -21.08
N ILE A 94 -21.08 3.59 -20.99
CA ILE A 94 -20.36 4.70 -20.35
C ILE A 94 -20.15 4.42 -18.86
N SER A 95 -21.19 3.97 -18.15
CA SER A 95 -21.11 3.59 -16.74
C SER A 95 -20.09 2.47 -16.51
N TRP A 96 -20.08 1.49 -17.41
CA TRP A 96 -19.12 0.39 -17.40
C TRP A 96 -17.67 0.87 -17.53
N LYS A 97 -17.39 1.67 -18.57
CA LYS A 97 -16.05 2.23 -18.81
C LYS A 97 -15.56 3.14 -17.70
N LEU A 98 -16.47 3.81 -16.99
CA LEU A 98 -16.15 4.63 -15.82
C LEU A 98 -15.81 3.76 -14.60
N LEU A 99 -16.56 2.68 -14.36
CA LEU A 99 -16.30 1.76 -13.26
C LEU A 99 -14.94 1.05 -13.41
N ILE A 100 -14.61 0.58 -14.61
CA ILE A 100 -13.28 -0.01 -14.89
C ILE A 100 -12.18 0.98 -14.53
N ARG A 101 -12.26 2.21 -15.05
CA ARG A 101 -11.28 3.26 -14.76
C ARG A 101 -11.20 3.59 -13.27
N ALA A 102 -12.34 3.58 -12.59
CA ALA A 102 -12.39 3.79 -11.15
C ALA A 102 -11.60 2.70 -10.44
N LEU A 103 -11.83 1.42 -10.76
CA LEU A 103 -11.09 0.29 -10.20
C LEU A 103 -9.58 0.38 -10.51
N THR A 104 -9.20 0.54 -11.77
CA THR A 104 -7.78 0.59 -12.20
C THR A 104 -7.02 1.71 -11.50
N HIS A 105 -7.59 2.92 -11.47
CA HIS A 105 -6.94 4.05 -10.82
C HIS A 105 -6.94 3.91 -9.29
N SER A 106 -7.99 3.31 -8.73
CA SER A 106 -8.06 3.06 -7.28
C SER A 106 -7.02 2.06 -6.82
N ASN A 107 -6.84 0.95 -7.55
CA ASN A 107 -5.78 -0.03 -7.26
C ASN A 107 -4.38 0.62 -7.30
N THR A 108 -4.16 1.50 -8.27
CA THR A 108 -2.92 2.30 -8.34
C THR A 108 -2.71 3.15 -7.08
N LEU A 109 -3.75 3.85 -6.63
CA LEU A 109 -3.69 4.68 -5.42
C LEU A 109 -3.56 3.84 -4.14
N PHE A 110 -4.23 2.69 -4.05
CA PHE A 110 -4.10 1.80 -2.89
C PHE A 110 -2.69 1.25 -2.74
N ARG A 111 -2.03 0.88 -3.85
CA ARG A 111 -0.61 0.51 -3.84
C ARG A 111 0.25 1.62 -3.22
N GLU A 112 0.08 2.87 -3.67
CA GLU A 112 0.78 4.03 -3.09
C GLU A 112 0.46 4.22 -1.60
N PHE A 113 -0.82 4.24 -1.23
CA PHE A 113 -1.24 4.49 0.14
C PHE A 113 -0.83 3.40 1.12
N SER A 114 -0.72 2.15 0.65
CA SER A 114 -0.35 1.00 1.49
C SER A 114 1.04 1.16 2.09
N LEU A 115 1.98 1.68 1.29
CA LEU A 115 3.37 1.94 1.68
C LEU A 115 3.49 3.11 2.66
N ILE A 116 2.52 4.02 2.70
CA ILE A 116 2.43 5.08 3.73
C ILE A 116 1.85 4.51 5.04
N SER A 117 0.98 3.50 4.94
CA SER A 117 0.19 2.97 6.06
C SER A 117 0.95 1.95 6.91
N MET A 118 2.26 1.77 6.69
CA MET A 118 3.08 0.84 7.48
C MET A 118 3.35 1.34 8.91
N ARG A 119 3.13 2.62 9.21
CA ARG A 119 3.32 3.16 10.57
C ARG A 119 2.30 2.58 11.55
N ARG A 120 2.79 2.08 12.69
CA ARG A 120 2.03 1.57 13.84
C ARG A 120 1.55 2.73 14.73
N VAL A 121 0.65 3.55 14.19
CA VAL A 121 0.06 4.72 14.88
C VAL A 121 -1.47 4.62 14.84
N PRO A 122 -2.21 5.17 15.82
CA PRO A 122 -3.66 5.00 15.89
C PRO A 122 -4.42 5.82 14.84
N GLU A 123 -3.81 6.83 14.24
CA GLU A 123 -4.46 7.68 13.23
C GLU A 123 -4.73 6.91 11.94
N LEU A 124 -5.96 6.98 11.44
CA LEU A 124 -6.34 6.36 10.18
C LEU A 124 -5.81 7.16 8.98
N PRO A 125 -5.27 6.48 7.94
CA PRO A 125 -4.88 7.14 6.71
C PRO A 125 -6.14 7.61 5.95
N ALA A 126 -6.30 8.94 5.83
CA ALA A 126 -7.51 9.54 5.25
C ALA A 126 -7.76 9.17 3.78
N GLY A 127 -6.71 8.97 2.99
CA GLY A 127 -6.79 8.63 1.56
C GLY A 127 -7.54 7.32 1.28
N PRO A 128 -7.02 6.17 1.76
CA PRO A 128 -7.67 4.86 1.58
C PRO A 128 -9.13 4.82 1.99
N HIS A 129 -9.48 5.32 3.18
CA HIS A 129 -10.86 5.28 3.65
C HIS A 129 -11.78 6.18 2.84
N LYS A 130 -11.29 7.35 2.41
CA LYS A 130 -12.07 8.20 1.51
C LYS A 130 -12.33 7.50 0.18
N LEU A 131 -11.32 6.79 -0.34
CA LEU A 131 -11.41 6.06 -1.59
C LEU A 131 -12.42 4.91 -1.51
N LEU A 132 -12.33 4.07 -0.48
CA LEU A 132 -13.29 2.99 -0.23
C LEU A 132 -14.72 3.52 -0.10
N ALA A 133 -14.92 4.63 0.62
CA ALA A 133 -16.23 5.25 0.78
C ALA A 133 -16.83 5.75 -0.54
N ILE A 134 -16.00 6.31 -1.44
CA ILE A 134 -16.45 6.78 -2.77
C ILE A 134 -16.87 5.60 -3.66
N LEU A 135 -16.17 4.47 -3.56
CA LEU A 135 -16.41 3.28 -4.40
C LEU A 135 -17.57 2.39 -3.90
N ALA A 136 -17.97 2.52 -2.64
CA ALA A 136 -18.96 1.65 -2.00
C ALA A 136 -20.29 1.59 -2.76
N GLU A 137 -20.80 2.72 -3.26
CA GLU A 137 -22.09 2.74 -3.98
C GLU A 137 -21.98 2.23 -5.43
N PRO A 138 -21.01 2.69 -6.27
CA PRO A 138 -20.80 2.13 -7.61
C PRO A 138 -20.63 0.61 -7.61
N LEU A 139 -19.94 0.06 -6.62
CA LEU A 139 -19.69 -1.38 -6.52
C LEU A 139 -20.91 -2.20 -6.09
N LYS A 140 -21.92 -1.61 -5.43
CA LYS A 140 -23.20 -2.30 -5.21
C LYS A 140 -23.98 -2.46 -6.51
N GLN A 141 -23.81 -1.53 -7.44
CA GLN A 141 -24.50 -1.52 -8.72
C GLN A 141 -23.82 -2.42 -9.77
N LYS A 142 -22.71 -3.08 -9.40
CA LYS A 142 -21.86 -3.89 -10.29
C LYS A 142 -22.60 -5.07 -10.92
N GLU A 143 -23.54 -5.69 -10.20
CA GLU A 143 -24.32 -6.84 -10.70
C GLU A 143 -25.19 -6.49 -11.93
N ASN A 144 -25.55 -5.22 -12.08
CA ASN A 144 -26.34 -4.73 -13.21
C ASN A 144 -25.48 -4.31 -14.43
N LEU A 145 -24.15 -4.24 -14.26
CA LEU A 145 -23.22 -3.66 -15.23
C LEU A 145 -22.16 -4.65 -15.74
N ILE A 146 -21.86 -5.71 -14.97
CA ILE A 146 -20.78 -6.66 -15.31
C ILE A 146 -21.30 -7.76 -16.25
N SER A 147 -20.84 -7.78 -17.50
CA SER A 147 -20.60 -9.05 -18.19
C SER A 147 -19.29 -9.62 -17.63
N ARG A 148 -19.33 -10.81 -17.02
CA ARG A 148 -18.22 -11.45 -16.30
C ARG A 148 -17.00 -11.84 -17.18
N GLU A 149 -17.00 -11.44 -18.45
CA GLU A 149 -16.06 -11.86 -19.49
C GLU A 149 -15.06 -10.75 -19.91
N ASP A 150 -15.15 -9.54 -19.34
CA ASP A 150 -14.17 -8.47 -19.63
C ASP A 150 -12.86 -8.70 -18.85
N PRO A 151 -11.71 -8.90 -19.54
CA PRO A 151 -10.42 -9.17 -18.89
C PRO A 151 -10.00 -8.07 -17.91
N GLU A 152 -10.29 -6.79 -18.22
CA GLU A 152 -9.85 -5.68 -17.37
C GLU A 152 -10.58 -5.67 -16.01
N VAL A 153 -11.87 -6.06 -15.98
CA VAL A 153 -12.60 -6.21 -14.71
C VAL A 153 -12.22 -7.48 -13.99
N SER A 154 -11.98 -8.57 -14.73
CA SER A 154 -11.50 -9.83 -14.18
C SER A 154 -10.21 -9.65 -13.38
N ASP A 155 -9.34 -8.71 -13.75
CA ASP A 155 -8.06 -8.49 -13.07
C ASP A 155 -8.13 -7.42 -11.97
N ASN A 156 -8.89 -6.34 -12.17
CA ASN A 156 -8.89 -5.20 -11.25
C ASN A 156 -9.84 -5.37 -10.06
N LEU A 157 -11.00 -6.01 -10.23
CA LEU A 157 -11.94 -6.21 -9.12
C LEU A 157 -11.39 -7.11 -8.02
N PRO A 158 -10.74 -8.26 -8.33
CA PRO A 158 -10.14 -9.09 -7.29
C PRO A 158 -9.09 -8.33 -6.49
N GLU A 159 -8.22 -7.56 -7.14
CA GLU A 159 -7.23 -6.74 -6.44
C GLU A 159 -7.88 -5.69 -5.54
N PHE A 160 -8.96 -5.05 -6.00
CA PHE A 160 -9.71 -4.11 -5.17
C PHE A 160 -10.26 -4.79 -3.90
N GLU A 161 -10.77 -6.02 -4.01
CA GLU A 161 -11.27 -6.79 -2.87
C GLU A 161 -10.15 -7.12 -1.87
N ASP A 162 -8.95 -7.41 -2.36
CA ASP A 162 -7.77 -7.60 -1.50
C ASP A 162 -7.41 -6.29 -0.76
N TRP A 163 -7.49 -5.14 -1.43
CA TRP A 163 -7.28 -3.84 -0.79
C TRP A 163 -8.35 -3.51 0.24
N HIS A 164 -9.62 -3.80 -0.06
CA HIS A 164 -10.72 -3.62 0.87
C HIS A 164 -10.49 -4.42 2.16
N GLU A 165 -10.14 -5.70 2.05
CA GLU A 165 -9.82 -6.56 3.20
C GLU A 165 -8.65 -5.99 4.01
N TYR A 166 -7.55 -5.63 3.34
CA TYR A 166 -6.37 -5.07 4.00
C TYR A 166 -6.68 -3.79 4.78
N TYR A 167 -7.41 -2.85 4.20
CA TYR A 167 -7.73 -1.59 4.89
C TYR A 167 -8.83 -1.72 5.93
N SER A 168 -9.68 -2.74 5.84
CA SER A 168 -10.56 -3.12 6.95
C SER A 168 -9.73 -3.62 8.14
N LEU A 169 -8.75 -4.52 7.89
CA LEU A 169 -7.84 -4.98 8.93
C LEU A 169 -6.99 -3.85 9.54
N ASP A 170 -6.40 -2.98 8.71
CA ASP A 170 -5.62 -1.83 9.19
C ASP A 170 -6.46 -0.89 10.07
N ALA A 171 -7.74 -0.67 9.71
CA ALA A 171 -8.65 0.13 10.54
C ALA A 171 -8.92 -0.52 11.90
N THR A 172 -9.18 -1.83 11.93
CA THR A 172 -9.41 -2.58 13.18
C THR A 172 -8.15 -2.56 14.06
N TYR A 173 -6.97 -2.81 13.49
CA TYR A 173 -5.70 -2.71 14.22
C TYR A 173 -5.49 -1.33 14.84
N ARG A 174 -5.70 -0.25 14.07
CA ARG A 174 -5.53 1.12 14.58
C ARG A 174 -6.54 1.48 15.66
N SER A 175 -7.77 0.97 15.54
CA SER A 175 -8.79 1.11 16.57
C SER A 175 -8.38 0.41 17.87
N TRP A 176 -7.86 -0.82 17.77
CA TRP A 176 -7.30 -1.54 18.91
C TRP A 176 -6.11 -0.79 19.53
N LEU A 177 -5.14 -0.37 18.72
CA LEU A 177 -3.97 0.38 19.19
C LEU A 177 -4.36 1.67 19.93
N LYS A 178 -5.40 2.36 19.45
CA LYS A 178 -5.94 3.55 20.13
C LYS A 178 -6.48 3.21 21.52
N ILE A 179 -7.18 2.08 21.68
CA ILE A 179 -7.70 1.61 22.96
C ILE A 179 -6.51 1.29 23.90
N GLU A 180 -5.52 0.54 23.42
CA GLU A 180 -4.31 0.22 24.20
C GLU A 180 -3.58 1.48 24.70
N MET A 181 -3.39 2.46 23.82
CA MET A 181 -2.75 3.73 24.19
C MET A 181 -3.55 4.52 25.23
N MET A 182 -4.88 4.50 25.15
CA MET A 182 -5.75 5.13 26.15
C MET A 182 -5.66 4.41 27.49
N ASN A 183 -5.65 3.07 27.48
CA ASN A 183 -5.55 2.26 28.68
C ASN A 183 -4.19 2.41 29.36
N ALA A 184 -3.09 2.45 28.59
CA ALA A 184 -1.73 2.64 29.09
C ALA A 184 -1.49 4.01 29.75
N ALA A 185 -2.32 5.01 29.45
CA ALA A 185 -2.27 6.33 30.08
C ALA A 185 -2.87 6.35 31.50
N VAL A 186 -3.50 5.25 31.93
CA VAL A 186 -4.17 5.08 33.22
C VAL A 186 -3.47 3.95 33.99
N SER A 187 -3.40 4.02 35.33
CA SER A 187 -2.77 2.92 36.08
C SER A 187 -3.62 1.65 36.03
N PRO A 188 -3.01 0.44 36.02
CA PRO A 188 -3.73 -0.82 35.86
C PRO A 188 -4.83 -1.08 36.90
N GLU A 189 -4.69 -0.52 38.11
CA GLU A 189 -5.67 -0.63 39.20
C GLU A 189 -6.91 0.26 38.99
N MET A 190 -6.77 1.30 38.16
CA MET A 190 -7.84 2.28 37.87
C MET A 190 -8.65 1.90 36.62
N LEU A 191 -8.17 0.95 35.83
CA LEU A 191 -8.88 0.43 34.66
C LEU A 191 -10.08 -0.42 35.07
N SER A 192 -11.25 -0.05 34.56
CA SER A 192 -12.49 -0.81 34.74
C SER A 192 -12.44 -2.15 33.98
N ALA A 193 -13.30 -3.09 34.39
CA ALA A 193 -13.47 -4.36 33.68
C ALA A 193 -13.98 -4.15 32.24
N GLU A 194 -14.77 -3.11 32.00
CA GLU A 194 -15.27 -2.76 30.66
C GLU A 194 -14.14 -2.30 29.73
N GLU A 195 -13.23 -1.44 30.21
CA GLU A 195 -12.08 -0.96 29.43
C GLU A 195 -11.10 -2.09 29.10
N LYS A 196 -10.88 -3.01 30.04
CA LYS A 196 -10.07 -4.22 29.83
C LYS A 196 -10.74 -5.17 28.81
N GLY A 197 -12.04 -5.44 28.99
CA GLY A 197 -12.79 -6.28 28.07
C GLY A 197 -12.87 -5.71 26.65
N GLN A 198 -12.93 -4.39 26.51
CA GLN A 198 -12.92 -3.71 25.20
C GLN A 198 -11.58 -3.90 24.48
N ALA A 199 -10.45 -3.74 25.18
CA ALA A 199 -9.11 -3.98 24.63
C ALA A 199 -8.97 -5.44 24.14
N VAL A 200 -9.35 -6.40 24.99
CA VAL A 200 -9.32 -7.84 24.66
C VAL A 200 -10.19 -8.15 23.44
N ALA A 201 -11.43 -7.64 23.40
CA ALA A 201 -12.32 -7.88 22.26
C ALA A 201 -11.75 -7.31 20.95
N ALA A 202 -11.20 -6.10 20.97
CA ALA A 202 -10.61 -5.46 19.80
C ALA A 202 -9.32 -6.19 19.32
N ALA A 203 -8.50 -6.70 20.25
CA ALA A 203 -7.33 -7.51 19.92
C ALA A 203 -7.73 -8.82 19.23
N LYS A 204 -8.73 -9.54 19.77
CA LYS A 204 -9.26 -10.77 19.16
C LYS A 204 -9.85 -10.52 17.77
N GLU A 205 -10.62 -9.44 17.59
CA GLU A 205 -11.14 -9.05 16.29
C GLU A 205 -10.02 -8.79 15.27
N THR A 206 -8.98 -8.06 15.68
CA THR A 206 -7.80 -7.79 14.87
C THR A 206 -7.10 -9.08 14.44
N LEU A 207 -6.87 -10.01 15.37
CA LEU A 207 -6.24 -11.30 15.08
C LEU A 207 -7.07 -12.16 14.14
N ASN A 208 -8.38 -12.22 14.33
CA ASN A 208 -9.26 -12.99 13.45
C ASN A 208 -9.23 -12.47 12.01
N LEU A 209 -9.30 -11.15 11.81
CA LEU A 209 -9.19 -10.54 10.49
C LEU A 209 -7.80 -10.74 9.88
N ALA A 210 -6.73 -10.64 10.67
CA ALA A 210 -5.38 -10.88 10.19
C ALA A 210 -5.19 -12.32 9.72
N CYS A 211 -5.63 -13.31 10.52
CA CYS A 211 -5.56 -14.72 10.14
C CYS A 211 -6.37 -15.01 8.88
N SER A 212 -7.55 -14.40 8.72
CA SER A 212 -8.37 -14.53 7.51
C SER A 212 -7.63 -14.04 6.26
N LEU A 213 -6.97 -12.88 6.34
CA LEU A 213 -6.22 -12.31 5.22
C LEU A 213 -4.95 -13.13 4.91
N LEU A 214 -4.25 -13.57 5.95
CA LEU A 214 -2.95 -14.22 5.84
C LEU A 214 -3.03 -15.70 5.39
N ARG A 215 -4.10 -16.42 5.74
CA ARG A 215 -4.27 -17.86 5.49
C ARG A 215 -5.21 -18.17 4.31
N ARG A 216 -5.24 -17.31 3.30
CA ARG A 216 -6.12 -17.49 2.14
C ARG A 216 -5.65 -18.66 1.27
N ASP A 217 -6.40 -19.75 1.29
CA ASP A 217 -6.16 -20.90 0.41
C ASP A 217 -6.42 -20.56 -1.06
N GLY A 218 -5.49 -20.93 -1.94
CA GLY A 218 -5.64 -20.84 -3.40
C GLY A 218 -5.51 -19.44 -4.02
N ARG A 219 -5.77 -18.36 -3.27
CA ARG A 219 -5.56 -16.98 -3.72
C ARG A 219 -4.96 -16.10 -2.60
N PRO A 220 -3.64 -16.16 -2.41
CA PRO A 220 -2.95 -15.29 -1.45
C PRO A 220 -3.16 -13.81 -1.77
N TRP A 221 -3.05 -12.95 -0.76
CA TRP A 221 -3.29 -11.51 -0.90
C TRP A 221 -2.39 -10.84 -1.95
N LEU A 222 -2.98 -10.10 -2.90
CA LEU A 222 -2.30 -9.49 -4.05
C LEU A 222 -1.47 -10.45 -4.91
N TYR A 223 -1.79 -11.74 -4.87
CA TYR A 223 -1.22 -12.72 -5.77
C TYR A 223 -1.79 -12.50 -7.18
N ALA A 224 -0.93 -12.34 -8.18
CA ALA A 224 -1.33 -12.17 -9.57
C ALA A 224 -0.47 -13.05 -10.48
N VAL A 225 -1.13 -13.94 -11.22
CA VAL A 225 -0.50 -14.71 -12.29
C VAL A 225 -0.44 -13.81 -13.52
N GLU A 226 0.53 -12.89 -13.56
CA GLU A 226 0.78 -12.09 -14.76
C GLU A 226 1.62 -12.94 -15.73
N SER A 227 1.05 -13.30 -16.88
CA SER A 227 1.84 -13.84 -17.99
C SER A 227 2.61 -12.70 -18.66
N SER A 228 3.90 -12.89 -18.93
CA SER A 228 4.68 -11.87 -19.63
C SER A 228 3.98 -11.45 -20.92
N PRO A 229 3.81 -10.13 -21.18
CA PRO A 229 3.23 -9.67 -22.43
C PRO A 229 4.19 -9.86 -23.63
N PHE A 230 5.41 -10.37 -23.39
CA PHE A 230 6.46 -10.49 -24.39
C PHE A 230 6.70 -11.95 -24.77
N GLU A 231 6.52 -12.24 -26.06
CA GLU A 231 6.80 -13.54 -26.66
C GLU A 231 8.22 -13.63 -27.26
N SER A 232 8.96 -12.52 -27.34
CA SER A 232 10.26 -12.43 -28.05
C SER A 232 11.48 -12.63 -27.13
N PRO A 233 12.63 -13.08 -27.68
CA PRO A 233 13.89 -13.22 -26.93
C PRO A 233 14.64 -11.88 -26.76
N ASP A 234 13.95 -10.75 -26.88
CA ASP A 234 14.59 -9.44 -26.78
C ASP A 234 14.99 -9.12 -25.34
N VAL A 235 16.05 -8.33 -25.20
CA VAL A 235 16.58 -7.92 -23.90
C VAL A 235 15.65 -6.89 -23.27
N ILE A 236 14.82 -7.33 -22.32
CA ILE A 236 13.85 -6.50 -21.60
C ILE A 236 14.48 -5.96 -20.31
N PHE A 237 14.24 -4.69 -20.02
CA PHE A 237 14.60 -4.04 -18.77
C PHE A 237 13.35 -3.75 -17.94
N LEU A 238 13.49 -3.86 -16.64
CA LEU A 238 12.51 -3.43 -15.65
C LEU A 238 12.90 -2.05 -15.15
N GLU A 239 11.92 -1.20 -14.96
CA GLU A 239 12.10 0.11 -14.36
C GLU A 239 11.07 0.35 -13.27
N LEU A 240 11.50 0.94 -12.17
CA LEU A 240 10.67 1.34 -11.03
C LEU A 240 11.02 2.78 -10.66
N HIS A 241 10.03 3.66 -10.71
CA HIS A 241 10.19 5.08 -10.47
C HIS A 241 9.32 5.51 -9.30
N ALA A 242 9.89 6.25 -8.37
CA ALA A 242 9.24 6.72 -7.17
C ALA A 242 9.55 8.20 -6.90
N SER A 243 8.53 8.95 -6.53
CA SER A 243 8.69 10.29 -5.96
C SER A 243 8.33 10.21 -4.48
N ALA A 244 9.22 10.56 -3.57
CA ALA A 244 9.01 10.35 -2.13
C ALA A 244 9.63 11.46 -1.29
N MET A 245 9.14 11.64 -0.07
CA MET A 245 9.84 12.43 0.95
C MET A 245 10.70 11.51 1.81
N LEU A 246 11.80 12.04 2.34
CA LEU A 246 12.53 11.36 3.40
C LEU A 246 11.91 11.71 4.75
N CYS A 247 11.63 10.70 5.57
CA CYS A 247 11.02 10.84 6.88
C CYS A 247 11.96 10.29 7.95
N LEU A 248 12.30 11.15 8.92
CA LEU A 248 12.99 10.72 10.14
C LEU A 248 12.11 9.75 10.94
N PRO A 249 12.70 8.98 11.88
CA PRO A 249 11.93 8.15 12.81
C PRO A 249 10.88 8.93 13.62
N SER A 250 11.10 10.23 13.84
CA SER A 250 10.12 11.14 14.47
C SER A 250 8.86 11.37 13.62
N GLY A 251 8.89 10.99 12.34
CA GLY A 251 7.85 11.28 11.35
C GLY A 251 8.03 12.61 10.63
N GLU A 252 8.99 13.45 11.05
CA GLU A 252 9.31 14.73 10.43
C GLU A 252 10.02 14.55 9.08
N CYS A 253 9.90 15.55 8.22
CA CYS A 253 10.57 15.55 6.92
C CYS A 253 12.07 15.84 7.08
N MET A 254 12.90 14.98 6.50
CA MET A 254 14.31 15.25 6.26
C MET A 254 14.44 15.90 4.88
N LEU A 255 14.83 17.17 4.84
CA LEU A 255 15.02 17.88 3.57
C LEU A 255 16.16 17.24 2.77
N PRO A 256 15.92 16.85 1.51
CA PRO A 256 16.95 16.25 0.68
C PRO A 256 17.89 17.30 0.09
N ASP A 257 19.13 16.88 -0.13
CA ASP A 257 20.19 17.62 -0.79
C ASP A 257 21.04 16.67 -1.65
N ALA A 258 22.03 17.20 -2.39
CA ALA A 258 22.87 16.37 -3.25
C ALA A 258 23.66 15.30 -2.48
N THR A 259 24.05 15.60 -1.24
CA THR A 259 24.81 14.69 -0.38
C THR A 259 23.95 13.51 0.06
N SER A 260 22.75 13.78 0.58
CA SER A 260 21.78 12.77 0.99
C SER A 260 21.28 11.94 -0.20
N CYS A 261 21.08 12.53 -1.39
CA CYS A 261 20.76 11.77 -2.60
C CYS A 261 21.88 10.80 -2.98
N THR A 262 23.14 11.24 -2.91
CA THR A 262 24.31 10.38 -3.17
C THR A 262 24.41 9.26 -2.15
N ALA A 263 24.23 9.57 -0.86
CA ALA A 263 24.25 8.59 0.22
C ALA A 263 23.12 7.57 0.08
N LEU A 264 21.90 8.02 -0.25
CA LEU A 264 20.75 7.15 -0.50
C LEU A 264 20.97 6.25 -1.72
N THR A 265 21.53 6.78 -2.81
CA THR A 265 21.91 5.98 -3.98
C THR A 265 22.84 4.83 -3.59
N SER A 266 23.91 5.14 -2.84
CA SER A 266 24.86 4.14 -2.34
C SER A 266 24.20 3.11 -1.40
N ALA A 267 23.30 3.58 -0.54
CA ALA A 267 22.59 2.71 0.38
C ALA A 267 21.64 1.75 -0.33
N LEU A 268 20.92 2.21 -1.35
CA LEU A 268 20.06 1.37 -2.19
C LEU A 268 20.87 0.31 -2.95
N TYR A 269 22.04 0.64 -3.52
CA TYR A 269 22.93 -0.38 -4.10
C TYR A 269 23.39 -1.42 -3.08
N SER A 270 23.60 -1.03 -1.82
CA SER A 270 24.06 -1.95 -0.77
C SER A 270 23.01 -2.94 -0.27
N THR A 271 21.76 -2.82 -0.73
CA THR A 271 20.67 -3.77 -0.42
C THR A 271 20.76 -5.08 -1.18
N VAL A 272 21.59 -5.13 -2.22
CA VAL A 272 21.74 -6.29 -3.12
C VAL A 272 23.20 -6.70 -3.22
N SER A 273 23.45 -7.90 -3.75
CA SER A 273 24.82 -8.41 -3.91
C SER A 273 25.54 -7.69 -5.07
N GLU A 274 26.89 -7.66 -5.02
CA GLU A 274 27.68 -7.15 -6.15
C GLU A 274 27.42 -7.93 -7.44
N ASP A 275 27.16 -9.23 -7.32
CA ASP A 275 26.80 -10.09 -8.44
C ASP A 275 25.47 -9.66 -9.07
N ASP A 276 24.44 -9.35 -8.27
CA ASP A 276 23.18 -8.83 -8.79
C ASP A 276 23.38 -7.51 -9.51
N VAL A 277 24.17 -6.59 -8.94
CA VAL A 277 24.45 -5.29 -9.57
C VAL A 277 25.08 -5.46 -10.96
N LEU A 278 26.07 -6.34 -11.07
CA LEU A 278 26.80 -6.57 -12.32
C LEU A 278 25.98 -7.36 -13.35
N HIS A 279 25.40 -8.50 -12.96
CA HIS A 279 24.70 -9.39 -13.89
C HIS A 279 23.34 -8.84 -14.30
N ARG A 280 22.63 -8.17 -13.38
CA ARG A 280 21.34 -7.55 -13.65
C ARG A 280 21.48 -6.14 -14.18
N LEU A 281 22.71 -5.63 -14.37
CA LEU A 281 22.97 -4.26 -14.84
C LEU A 281 22.17 -3.22 -14.04
N LEU A 282 22.08 -3.42 -12.72
CA LEU A 282 21.26 -2.57 -11.85
C LEU A 282 21.79 -1.14 -11.90
N LYS A 283 20.87 -0.21 -12.13
CA LYS A 283 21.10 1.22 -12.02
C LYS A 283 20.13 1.80 -11.00
N VAL A 284 20.69 2.60 -10.11
CA VAL A 284 19.97 3.41 -9.13
C VAL A 284 20.35 4.86 -9.37
N ASP A 285 19.34 5.71 -9.54
CA ASP A 285 19.48 7.16 -9.62
C ASP A 285 18.56 7.81 -8.59
N VAL A 286 19.11 8.76 -7.83
CA VAL A 286 18.37 9.52 -6.83
C VAL A 286 18.73 10.98 -6.97
N GLN A 287 17.72 11.83 -7.09
CA GLN A 287 17.89 13.27 -7.21
C GLN A 287 16.82 14.03 -6.43
N VAL A 288 17.14 15.26 -6.02
CA VAL A 288 16.13 16.17 -5.47
C VAL A 288 15.11 16.51 -6.56
N SER A 289 13.82 16.44 -6.23
CA SER A 289 12.78 16.72 -7.21
C SER A 289 12.82 18.19 -7.64
N SER A 290 12.81 18.43 -8.94
CA SER A 290 12.75 19.77 -9.51
C SER A 290 11.37 20.43 -9.35
N ARG A 291 10.34 19.64 -8.99
CA ARG A 291 8.97 20.10 -8.78
C ARG A 291 8.67 20.45 -7.33
N ASP A 292 9.28 19.71 -6.41
CA ASP A 292 9.11 19.88 -4.97
C ASP A 292 10.46 19.64 -4.26
N PRO A 293 11.12 20.69 -3.75
CA PRO A 293 12.44 20.55 -3.13
C PRO A 293 12.42 19.73 -1.83
N CYS A 294 11.25 19.41 -1.27
CA CYS A 294 11.13 18.52 -0.11
C CYS A 294 11.10 17.03 -0.50
N CYS A 295 10.97 16.73 -1.79
CA CYS A 295 10.88 15.37 -2.32
C CYS A 295 12.15 14.97 -3.07
N ILE A 296 12.37 13.67 -3.16
CA ILE A 296 13.35 13.02 -4.03
C ILE A 296 12.62 12.28 -5.16
N GLU A 297 13.29 12.14 -6.29
CA GLU A 297 12.94 11.21 -7.36
C GLU A 297 13.95 10.07 -7.34
N VAL A 298 13.45 8.84 -7.28
CA VAL A 298 14.22 7.60 -7.32
C VAL A 298 13.86 6.85 -8.59
N ALA A 299 14.85 6.51 -9.40
CA ALA A 299 14.69 5.68 -10.58
C ALA A 299 15.60 4.45 -10.46
N LEU A 300 14.99 3.27 -10.46
CA LEU A 300 15.68 1.99 -10.50
C LEU A 300 15.49 1.36 -11.88
N ARG A 301 16.54 0.76 -12.42
CA ARG A 301 16.48 -0.02 -13.66
C ARG A 301 17.35 -1.26 -13.58
N CYS A 302 16.84 -2.41 -13.98
CA CYS A 302 17.64 -3.63 -14.11
C CYS A 302 17.22 -4.45 -15.33
N LEU A 303 18.09 -5.36 -15.77
CA LEU A 303 17.77 -6.39 -16.74
C LEU A 303 16.72 -7.34 -16.13
N ALA A 304 15.66 -7.66 -16.86
CA ALA A 304 14.66 -8.62 -16.42
C ALA A 304 15.26 -10.04 -16.33
N ALA A 305 14.87 -10.81 -15.31
CA ALA A 305 15.15 -12.23 -15.22
C ALA A 305 13.85 -13.01 -14.98
N GLU A 306 13.90 -14.33 -15.17
CA GLU A 306 12.79 -15.20 -14.83
C GLU A 306 12.42 -15.05 -13.34
N GLY A 307 11.12 -14.86 -13.07
CA GLY A 307 10.59 -14.59 -11.74
C GLY A 307 10.26 -13.12 -11.45
N ASP A 308 10.77 -12.14 -12.21
CA ASP A 308 10.51 -10.70 -11.97
C ASP A 308 9.26 -10.14 -12.68
N GLY A 309 8.19 -10.93 -12.81
CA GLY A 309 7.05 -10.62 -13.69
C GLY A 309 7.26 -11.09 -15.14
N TYR A 310 8.41 -11.73 -15.40
CA TYR A 310 8.72 -12.51 -16.60
C TYR A 310 8.84 -14.02 -16.29
N GLY A 311 8.15 -14.90 -17.02
CA GLY A 311 8.24 -16.36 -16.84
C GLY A 311 7.37 -16.93 -15.70
N LEU A 312 7.79 -18.01 -15.04
CA LEU A 312 7.05 -18.59 -13.90
C LEU A 312 7.30 -17.79 -12.61
N HIS A 313 6.22 -17.42 -11.91
CA HIS A 313 6.26 -16.58 -10.70
C HIS A 313 5.93 -17.38 -9.44
N GLU A 314 6.94 -17.96 -8.81
CA GLU A 314 6.73 -18.77 -7.61
C GLU A 314 6.52 -17.90 -6.34
N ALA A 315 7.25 -16.79 -6.18
CA ALA A 315 7.27 -16.04 -4.91
C ALA A 315 6.30 -14.84 -4.82
N ASN A 316 5.90 -14.24 -5.95
CA ASN A 316 5.05 -13.04 -5.99
C ASN A 316 5.58 -11.90 -5.09
N ASP A 317 6.89 -11.70 -5.14
CA ASP A 317 7.64 -10.81 -4.26
C ASP A 317 8.10 -9.52 -4.97
N GLY A 318 7.78 -9.39 -6.26
CA GLY A 318 8.10 -8.21 -7.06
C GLY A 318 9.56 -8.14 -7.50
N GLY A 319 10.34 -9.19 -7.23
CA GLY A 319 11.70 -9.33 -7.72
C GLY A 319 12.71 -8.33 -7.13
N LEU A 320 13.80 -8.13 -7.88
CA LEU A 320 14.95 -7.32 -7.44
C LEU A 320 14.57 -5.87 -7.12
N LEU A 321 13.82 -5.20 -8.00
CA LEU A 321 13.50 -3.78 -7.84
C LEU A 321 12.58 -3.54 -6.62
N ALA A 322 11.63 -4.44 -6.38
CA ALA A 322 10.79 -4.39 -5.19
C ALA A 322 11.60 -4.59 -3.91
N ALA A 323 12.55 -5.53 -3.90
CA ALA A 323 13.42 -5.76 -2.74
C ALA A 323 14.25 -4.51 -2.37
N VAL A 324 14.91 -3.90 -3.37
CA VAL A 324 15.69 -2.66 -3.19
C VAL A 324 14.82 -1.54 -2.63
N MET A 325 13.65 -1.32 -3.23
CA MET A 325 12.77 -0.23 -2.83
C MET A 325 12.11 -0.46 -1.45
N ALA A 326 11.78 -1.71 -1.11
CA ALA A 326 11.20 -2.07 0.18
C ALA A 326 12.13 -1.67 1.34
N ALA A 327 13.45 -1.86 1.22
CA ALA A 327 14.41 -1.47 2.25
C ALA A 327 14.35 0.04 2.54
N GLY A 328 14.18 0.88 1.51
CA GLY A 328 14.02 2.31 1.66
C GLY A 328 12.68 2.71 2.30
N PHE A 329 11.58 2.03 1.95
CA PHE A 329 10.28 2.30 2.58
C PHE A 329 10.22 1.88 4.04
N LYS A 330 10.87 0.76 4.40
CA LYS A 330 10.95 0.26 5.78
C LYS A 330 11.93 1.05 6.64
N GLY A 331 12.80 1.86 6.03
CA GLY A 331 13.84 2.62 6.73
C GLY A 331 15.01 1.76 7.21
N GLU A 332 15.29 0.67 6.49
CA GLU A 332 16.24 -0.39 6.87
C GLU A 332 17.53 -0.35 6.02
N LEU A 333 17.88 0.85 5.54
CA LEU A 333 19.05 1.07 4.70
C LEU A 333 20.32 1.16 5.55
N SER A 334 21.11 0.08 5.58
CA SER A 334 22.30 -0.09 6.44
C SER A 334 23.39 0.99 6.27
N ARG A 335 23.50 1.58 5.08
CA ARG A 335 24.49 2.64 4.77
C ARG A 335 23.88 4.04 4.69
N PHE A 336 22.68 4.21 5.21
CA PHE A 336 22.01 5.49 5.32
C PHE A 336 21.79 5.87 6.79
N GLN A 337 21.03 6.93 7.03
CA GLN A 337 20.64 7.32 8.39
C GLN A 337 19.66 6.28 8.96
N PRO A 338 19.91 5.72 10.16
CA PRO A 338 19.06 4.69 10.75
C PRO A 338 17.61 5.13 10.90
N GLY A 339 16.68 4.27 10.46
CA GLY A 339 15.23 4.49 10.57
C GLY A 339 14.69 5.62 9.69
N VAL A 340 15.50 6.23 8.82
CA VAL A 340 14.98 7.16 7.82
C VAL A 340 14.27 6.37 6.71
N SER A 341 12.97 6.60 6.58
CA SER A 341 12.10 5.93 5.62
C SER A 341 11.72 6.84 4.46
N MET A 342 11.31 6.25 3.34
CA MET A 342 10.71 6.98 2.23
C MET A 342 9.19 7.02 2.39
N ALA A 343 8.58 8.20 2.49
CA ALA A 343 7.14 8.37 2.41
C ALA A 343 6.73 8.60 0.95
N ILE A 344 6.16 7.57 0.32
CA ILE A 344 5.86 7.58 -1.10
C ILE A 344 4.79 8.61 -1.45
N SER A 345 5.10 9.48 -2.42
CA SER A 345 4.12 10.35 -3.05
C SER A 345 3.55 9.65 -4.28
N ARG A 346 4.38 9.10 -5.16
CA ARG A 346 3.97 8.48 -6.42
C ARG A 346 4.88 7.30 -6.74
N LEU A 347 4.31 6.21 -7.23
CA LEU A 347 5.04 5.00 -7.60
C LEU A 347 4.56 4.44 -8.93
N ASP A 348 5.47 4.16 -9.85
CA ASP A 348 5.14 3.52 -11.12
C ASP A 348 6.23 2.54 -11.55
N ALA A 349 5.87 1.52 -12.31
CA ALA A 349 6.77 0.49 -12.80
C ALA A 349 6.43 0.08 -14.23
N TRP A 350 7.45 -0.22 -15.03
CA TRP A 350 7.29 -0.58 -16.43
C TRP A 350 8.38 -1.52 -16.94
N TYR A 351 8.01 -2.25 -17.99
CA TYR A 351 8.94 -2.90 -18.90
C TYR A 351 9.42 -1.90 -19.93
N SER A 352 10.71 -1.95 -20.24
CA SER A 352 11.37 -1.07 -21.19
C SER A 352 12.35 -1.83 -22.08
N ASP A 353 12.54 -1.34 -23.30
CA ASP A 353 13.53 -1.88 -24.21
C ASP A 353 14.95 -1.40 -23.87
N ARG A 354 15.95 -1.78 -24.68
CA ARG A 354 17.32 -1.28 -24.53
C ARG A 354 17.42 0.24 -24.71
N SER A 355 16.56 0.86 -25.50
CA SER A 355 16.54 2.31 -25.72
C SER A 355 15.94 3.10 -24.55
N GLY A 356 15.27 2.42 -23.61
CA GLY A 356 14.54 3.04 -22.50
C GLY A 356 13.12 3.49 -22.90
N SER A 357 12.61 3.01 -24.03
CA SER A 357 11.22 3.22 -24.41
C SER A 357 10.32 2.33 -23.57
N VAL A 358 9.29 2.93 -22.97
CA VAL A 358 8.31 2.23 -22.13
C VAL A 358 7.38 1.39 -23.01
N GLU A 359 7.31 0.10 -22.76
CA GLU A 359 6.49 -0.83 -23.55
C GLU A 359 5.16 -1.13 -22.85
N SER A 360 5.21 -1.51 -21.58
CA SER A 360 4.02 -1.88 -20.80
C SER A 360 4.25 -1.70 -19.30
N THR A 361 3.17 -1.64 -18.51
CA THR A 361 3.23 -1.52 -17.05
C THR A 361 3.68 -2.83 -16.40
N ALA A 362 4.58 -2.76 -15.42
CA ALA A 362 5.07 -3.91 -14.65
C ALA A 362 4.37 -3.96 -13.28
N ALA A 363 3.06 -4.25 -13.28
CA ALA A 363 2.25 -4.23 -12.05
C ALA A 363 2.72 -5.27 -11.02
N TYR A 364 3.22 -6.43 -11.45
CA TYR A 364 3.89 -7.43 -10.61
C TYR A 364 4.90 -6.83 -9.62
N ILE A 365 5.76 -5.92 -10.07
CA ILE A 365 6.80 -5.30 -9.22
C ILE A 365 6.15 -4.54 -8.06
N ILE A 366 5.11 -3.75 -8.35
CA ILE A 366 4.45 -2.93 -7.34
C ILE A 366 3.62 -3.80 -6.39
N ARG A 367 2.89 -4.81 -6.90
CA ARG A 367 2.14 -5.75 -6.05
C ARG A 367 3.08 -6.48 -5.09
N GLY A 368 4.19 -6.99 -5.60
CA GLY A 368 5.20 -7.67 -4.80
C GLY A 368 5.87 -6.76 -3.77
N LEU A 369 6.15 -5.51 -4.14
CA LEU A 369 6.60 -4.47 -3.22
C LEU A 369 5.58 -4.24 -2.09
N CYS A 370 4.29 -4.11 -2.41
CA CYS A 370 3.23 -4.03 -1.42
C CYS A 370 3.19 -5.28 -0.53
N ARG A 371 3.35 -6.49 -1.07
CA ARG A 371 3.44 -7.74 -0.28
C ARG A 371 4.63 -7.73 0.67
N ARG A 372 5.82 -7.36 0.20
CA ARG A 372 7.06 -7.23 1.01
C ARG A 372 6.92 -6.22 2.13
N CYS A 373 6.12 -5.18 1.95
CA CYS A 373 5.93 -4.11 2.91
C CYS A 373 4.78 -4.41 3.89
N CYS A 374 3.64 -4.83 3.38
CA CYS A 374 2.40 -4.96 4.14
C CYS A 374 2.29 -6.29 4.89
N LEU A 375 2.63 -7.44 4.28
CA LEU A 375 2.40 -8.74 4.91
C LEU A 375 3.28 -8.97 6.16
N PRO A 376 4.60 -8.72 6.13
CA PRO A 376 5.42 -8.79 7.34
C PRO A 376 4.92 -7.85 8.44
N GLU A 377 4.52 -6.64 8.05
CA GLU A 377 4.01 -5.65 9.01
C GLU A 377 2.67 -6.09 9.61
N THR A 378 1.76 -6.69 8.84
CA THR A 378 0.54 -7.31 9.35
C THR A 378 0.85 -8.39 10.37
N ILE A 379 1.83 -9.27 10.10
CA ILE A 379 2.23 -10.34 11.04
C ILE A 379 2.81 -9.74 12.32
N LEU A 380 3.71 -8.76 12.23
CA LEU A 380 4.31 -8.09 13.38
C LEU A 380 3.25 -7.43 14.27
N ARG A 381 2.25 -6.78 13.64
CA ARG A 381 1.10 -6.21 14.33
C ARG A 381 0.23 -7.26 15.00
N SER A 382 0.05 -8.42 14.38
CA SER A 382 -0.65 -9.55 14.99
C SER A 382 0.11 -10.10 16.20
N MET A 383 1.44 -10.22 16.12
CA MET A 383 2.26 -10.62 17.27
C MET A 383 2.10 -9.66 18.45
N GLN A 384 2.03 -8.33 18.20
CA GLN A 384 1.73 -7.35 19.25
C GLN A 384 0.37 -7.59 19.92
N ALA A 385 -0.66 -7.93 19.13
CA ALA A 385 -1.98 -8.27 19.67
C ALA A 385 -1.96 -9.58 20.48
N CYS A 386 -1.18 -10.58 20.07
CA CYS A 386 -0.98 -11.80 20.85
C CYS A 386 -0.31 -11.50 22.21
N ILE A 387 0.73 -10.67 22.23
CA ILE A 387 1.40 -10.24 23.46
C ILE A 387 0.40 -9.54 24.40
N ALA A 388 -0.39 -8.61 23.87
CA ALA A 388 -1.40 -7.89 24.66
C ALA A 388 -2.47 -8.83 25.26
N LEU A 389 -2.92 -9.83 24.51
CA LEU A 389 -3.85 -10.85 25.01
C LEU A 389 -3.23 -11.72 26.11
N SER A 390 -1.98 -12.16 25.93
CA SER A 390 -1.24 -12.93 26.94
C SER A 390 -1.07 -12.11 28.23
N ALA A 391 -0.66 -10.85 28.12
CA ALA A 391 -0.51 -9.94 29.26
C ALA A 391 -1.83 -9.64 29.98
N ALA A 392 -2.96 -9.66 29.27
CA ALA A 392 -4.28 -9.50 29.87
C ALA A 392 -4.73 -10.74 30.67
N GLY A 393 -4.08 -11.90 30.46
CA GLY A 393 -4.40 -13.14 31.18
C GLY A 393 -5.71 -13.80 30.75
N ASP A 394 -6.33 -13.28 29.69
CA ASP A 394 -7.62 -13.71 29.17
C ASP A 394 -7.43 -14.64 27.96
N ASP A 395 -8.00 -15.83 28.05
CA ASP A 395 -8.06 -16.79 26.93
C ASP A 395 -6.67 -17.12 26.37
N LEU A 396 -5.73 -17.49 27.26
CA LEU A 396 -4.35 -17.82 26.88
C LEU A 396 -4.28 -18.88 25.79
N ASP A 397 -5.10 -19.93 25.88
CA ASP A 397 -5.19 -20.98 24.87
C ASP A 397 -5.48 -20.40 23.48
N TYR A 398 -6.46 -19.47 23.38
CA TYR A 398 -6.75 -18.78 22.12
C TYR A 398 -5.57 -17.94 21.61
N SER A 399 -4.91 -17.20 22.51
CA SER A 399 -3.76 -16.37 22.11
C SER A 399 -2.57 -17.21 21.65
N LEU A 400 -2.38 -18.39 22.26
CA LEU A 400 -1.32 -19.33 21.96
C LEU A 400 -1.56 -19.97 20.59
N ASP A 401 -2.77 -20.46 20.36
CA ASP A 401 -3.19 -20.98 19.05
C ASP A 401 -2.91 -19.96 17.94
N LYS A 402 -3.21 -18.68 18.18
CA LYS A 402 -2.95 -17.62 17.19
C LYS A 402 -1.47 -17.32 17.02
N CYS A 403 -0.68 -17.34 18.09
CA CYS A 403 0.77 -17.16 18.02
C CYS A 403 1.42 -18.30 17.22
N ASP A 404 1.08 -19.55 17.53
CA ASP A 404 1.59 -20.73 16.85
C ASP A 404 1.21 -20.73 15.37
N GLU A 405 -0.03 -20.34 15.03
CA GLU A 405 -0.45 -20.16 13.64
C GLU A 405 0.43 -19.15 12.87
N LEU A 406 0.84 -18.05 13.49
CA LEU A 406 1.71 -17.05 12.87
C LEU A 406 3.15 -17.56 12.73
N VAL A 407 3.66 -18.26 13.74
CA VAL A 407 5.00 -18.88 13.70
C VAL A 407 5.06 -19.95 12.61
N GLU A 408 4.06 -20.82 12.52
CA GLU A 408 3.96 -21.82 11.45
C GLU A 408 3.86 -21.15 10.08
N LEU A 409 3.06 -20.09 9.95
CA LEU A 409 2.93 -19.34 8.70
C LEU A 409 4.27 -18.74 8.25
N VAL A 410 5.05 -18.15 9.15
CA VAL A 410 6.36 -17.57 8.81
C VAL A 410 7.40 -18.67 8.55
N GLY A 411 7.39 -19.75 9.32
CA GLY A 411 8.36 -20.84 9.24
C GLY A 411 8.12 -21.83 8.09
N SER A 412 6.89 -21.90 7.56
CA SER A 412 6.53 -22.83 6.49
C SER A 412 7.15 -22.44 5.15
N ALA A 413 7.84 -23.38 4.50
CA ALA A 413 8.33 -23.19 3.14
C ALA A 413 7.19 -23.06 2.11
N GLU A 414 6.03 -23.65 2.39
CA GLU A 414 4.87 -23.62 1.48
C GLU A 414 4.21 -22.23 1.44
N SER A 415 4.23 -21.49 2.55
CA SER A 415 3.65 -20.14 2.60
C SER A 415 4.48 -19.12 1.80
N GLY A 416 5.79 -19.36 1.67
CA GLY A 416 6.75 -18.41 1.10
C GLY A 416 6.91 -17.11 1.91
N MET A 417 6.28 -17.00 3.09
CA MET A 417 6.15 -15.74 3.81
C MET A 417 7.50 -15.20 4.31
N MET A 418 8.41 -16.10 4.71
CA MET A 418 9.76 -15.76 5.16
C MET A 418 10.53 -14.90 4.14
N HIS A 419 10.34 -15.14 2.83
CA HIS A 419 11.05 -14.42 1.77
C HIS A 419 10.62 -12.94 1.62
N LEU A 420 9.48 -12.57 2.22
CA LEU A 420 8.97 -11.19 2.20
C LEU A 420 9.55 -10.33 3.32
N PHE A 421 10.02 -10.96 4.40
CA PHE A 421 10.60 -10.25 5.53
C PHE A 421 11.98 -9.71 5.19
N SER A 422 12.30 -8.55 5.75
CA SER A 422 13.70 -8.13 5.88
C SER A 422 14.36 -8.85 7.05
N GLN A 423 15.70 -8.81 7.10
CA GLN A 423 16.44 -9.33 8.25
C GLN A 423 16.04 -8.63 9.56
N GLN A 424 15.81 -7.31 9.52
CA GLN A 424 15.42 -6.54 10.70
C GLN A 424 14.01 -6.91 11.17
N GLN A 425 13.05 -7.08 10.25
CA GLN A 425 11.70 -7.56 10.60
C GLN A 425 11.71 -8.98 11.15
N LEU A 426 12.57 -9.88 10.65
CA LEU A 426 12.72 -11.22 11.24
C LEU A 426 13.26 -11.16 12.66
N GLN A 427 14.23 -10.27 12.93
CA GLN A 427 14.74 -10.06 14.28
C GLN A 427 13.63 -9.53 15.20
N GLU A 428 12.84 -8.57 14.74
CA GLU A 428 11.69 -8.05 15.49
C GLU A 428 10.65 -9.14 15.76
N PHE A 429 10.34 -9.97 14.76
CA PHE A 429 9.41 -11.10 14.90
C PHE A 429 9.85 -12.07 16.00
N LEU A 430 11.13 -12.46 16.02
CA LEU A 430 11.69 -13.34 17.05
C LEU A 430 11.69 -12.68 18.45
N ILE A 431 11.84 -11.35 18.51
CA ILE A 431 11.72 -10.61 19.78
C ILE A 431 10.29 -10.68 20.29
N PHE A 432 9.28 -10.51 19.42
CA PHE A 432 7.87 -10.61 19.82
C PHE A 432 7.47 -12.02 20.22
N GLU A 433 7.94 -13.05 19.51
CA GLU A 433 7.74 -14.45 19.92
C GLU A 433 8.30 -14.69 21.33
N ARG A 434 9.52 -14.21 21.59
CA ARG A 434 10.14 -14.29 22.93
C ARG A 434 9.35 -13.54 23.98
N GLU A 435 8.89 -12.32 23.69
CA GLU A 435 8.12 -11.49 24.61
C GLU A 435 6.79 -12.16 24.97
N TYR A 436 6.09 -12.70 23.98
CA TYR A 436 4.86 -13.47 24.17
C TYR A 436 5.05 -14.65 25.14
N LEU A 437 6.12 -15.43 24.96
CA LEU A 437 6.43 -16.56 25.82
C LEU A 437 6.74 -16.11 27.26
N ILE A 438 7.45 -15.00 27.43
CA ILE A 438 7.75 -14.44 28.76
C ILE A 438 6.46 -14.01 29.45
N CYS A 439 5.58 -13.25 28.78
CA CYS A 439 4.30 -12.83 29.36
C CYS A 439 3.44 -14.02 29.80
N THR A 440 3.45 -15.07 28.99
CA THR A 440 2.71 -16.31 29.28
C THR A 440 3.27 -16.99 30.54
N MET A 441 4.61 -17.12 30.65
CA MET A 441 5.26 -17.71 31.82
C MET A 441 5.03 -16.89 33.10
N GLU A 442 5.15 -15.56 33.02
CA GLU A 442 4.92 -14.66 34.17
C GLU A 442 3.49 -14.80 34.70
N PHE A 443 2.51 -14.90 33.79
CA PHE A 443 1.12 -15.10 34.16
C PHE A 443 0.84 -16.48 34.80
N GLU A 444 1.50 -17.54 34.30
CA GLU A 444 1.42 -18.87 34.90
C GLU A 444 2.04 -18.91 36.30
N GLU A 445 3.16 -18.21 36.52
CA GLU A 445 3.80 -18.07 37.84
C GLU A 445 2.89 -17.36 38.84
N ASP A 446 2.22 -16.27 38.44
CA ASP A 446 1.27 -15.53 39.28
C ASP A 446 0.04 -16.36 39.69
N ARG A 447 -0.26 -17.43 38.96
CA ARG A 447 -1.37 -18.36 39.25
C ARG A 447 -0.97 -19.55 40.12
N LEU A 448 0.32 -19.80 40.34
CA LEU A 448 0.75 -20.85 41.26
C LEU A 448 0.35 -20.46 42.69
N PRO A 449 -0.27 -21.37 43.47
CA PRO A 449 -0.59 -21.06 44.85
C PRO A 449 0.70 -20.75 45.62
N CYS A 450 0.77 -19.58 46.24
CA CYS A 450 1.77 -19.32 47.28
C CYS A 450 1.54 -20.34 48.40
N ASP A 451 2.31 -21.43 48.41
CA ASP A 451 2.35 -22.35 49.54
C ASP A 451 2.82 -21.56 50.78
N GLY A 452 1.85 -21.21 51.65
CA GLY A 452 2.03 -20.54 52.92
C GLY A 452 1.27 -21.26 54.02
#